data_AF-A0A6C0H137-F1
#
_entry.id   AF-A0A6C0H137-F1
#
_cell.length_a   1.000
_cell.length_b   1.000
_cell.length_c   1.000
_cell.angle_alpha   90.00
_cell.angle_beta   90.00
_cell.angle_gamma   90.00
#
_symmetry.space_group_name_H-M   'P 1'
#
loop_
_entity.id
_entity.type
_entity.pdbx_description
1 polymer ?
#
loop_
_entity_poly.entity_id
_entity_poly.type
_entity_poly.pdbx_seq_one_letter_code
_entity_poly.pdbx_strand_id
1 'polypeptide(L)'
;MENKNYTFPFDTCEKPNKNGIAQPYSVFLNLLICTMIATFLQKAKSVQSKILLITILIFELFHAYSHYKHVSGSIQINITHLLAYFMNFAFLFLFYKSTNHFPNDCFLLWLLFLVFLDLYLVYNYSFIYYLISMSLIYISLLCYYYSYFSEEIKNKIYYIIFMIILIILLFINEKKNCKKNLEKYPDFPFHVVIEFNGLILFYIICDTFYKL
;
A
#
# COMPACT_ATOMS: atom_id res chain seq x y z
N MET A 1 -27.20 12.92 3.93
CA MET A 1 -26.61 11.59 3.70
C MET A 1 -26.91 11.20 2.28
N GLU A 2 -26.04 11.60 1.34
CA GLU A 2 -26.10 11.08 -0.03
C GLU A 2 -25.12 9.92 -0.10
N ASN A 3 -25.66 8.73 -0.37
CA ASN A 3 -24.91 7.50 -0.63
C ASN A 3 -24.24 7.63 -2.01
N LYS A 4 -23.27 8.53 -2.15
CA LYS A 4 -22.33 8.48 -3.28
C LYS A 4 -21.35 7.38 -2.93
N ASN A 5 -21.54 6.23 -3.58
CA ASN A 5 -20.56 5.17 -3.62
C ASN A 5 -19.20 5.80 -3.90
N TYR A 6 -18.34 5.85 -2.89
CA TYR A 6 -16.96 6.30 -3.00
C TYR A 6 -16.29 5.38 -4.01
N THR A 7 -16.14 5.86 -5.25
CA THR A 7 -15.49 5.10 -6.32
C THR A 7 -14.09 5.66 -6.46
N PHE A 8 -13.21 5.27 -5.53
CA PHE A 8 -11.78 5.41 -5.78
C PHE A 8 -11.47 4.80 -7.17
N PRO A 9 -10.73 5.50 -8.05
CA PRO A 9 -9.94 6.71 -7.83
C PRO A 9 -10.60 8.04 -8.26
N PHE A 10 -11.89 8.06 -8.58
CA PHE A 10 -12.58 9.24 -9.17
C PHE A 10 -13.01 10.30 -8.16
N ASP A 11 -12.89 10.01 -6.86
CA ASP A 11 -13.03 10.97 -5.75
C ASP A 11 -11.67 11.31 -5.09
N THR A 12 -10.55 11.04 -5.76
CA THR A 12 -9.23 11.55 -5.33
C THR A 12 -9.09 13.03 -5.68
N CYS A 13 -8.09 13.70 -5.12
CA CYS A 13 -7.81 15.10 -5.45
C CYS A 13 -6.93 15.27 -6.69
N GLU A 14 -7.09 14.39 -7.68
CA GLU A 14 -6.62 14.58 -9.05
C GLU A 14 -7.83 14.48 -9.98
N LYS A 15 -8.18 15.60 -10.63
CA LYS A 15 -9.35 15.64 -11.51
C LYS A 15 -9.14 14.70 -12.70
N PRO A 16 -10.06 13.76 -12.96
CA PRO A 16 -9.89 12.81 -14.04
C PRO A 16 -10.00 13.48 -15.41
N ASN A 17 -9.05 13.20 -16.30
CA ASN A 17 -9.13 13.57 -17.70
C ASN A 17 -10.09 12.62 -18.43
N LYS A 18 -11.02 13.19 -19.19
CA LYS A 18 -12.04 12.44 -19.95
C LYS A 18 -11.52 11.90 -21.29
N ASN A 19 -10.45 12.49 -21.83
CA ASN A 19 -9.94 12.22 -23.18
C ASN A 19 -8.51 11.67 -23.11
N GLY A 20 -8.33 10.47 -22.53
CA GLY A 20 -7.05 9.79 -22.45
C GLY A 20 -6.83 9.08 -21.11
N ILE A 21 -5.61 9.22 -20.56
CA ILE A 21 -5.25 8.68 -19.24
C ILE A 21 -6.05 9.42 -18.16
N ALA A 22 -6.80 8.70 -17.34
CA ALA A 22 -7.67 9.33 -16.35
C ALA A 22 -6.88 10.21 -15.38
N GLN A 23 -5.79 9.70 -14.81
CA GLN A 23 -4.96 10.41 -13.82
C GLN A 23 -3.47 10.34 -14.20
N PRO A 24 -3.02 11.17 -15.15
CA PRO A 24 -1.70 11.01 -15.77
C PRO A 24 -0.54 11.16 -14.80
N TYR A 25 -0.67 12.01 -13.77
CA TYR A 25 0.42 12.21 -12.81
C TYR A 25 0.56 11.02 -11.87
N SER A 26 -0.55 10.50 -11.36
CA SER A 26 -0.56 9.29 -10.55
C SER A 26 -0.10 8.06 -11.32
N VAL A 27 -0.51 7.91 -12.60
CA VAL A 27 0.01 6.84 -13.48
C VAL A 27 1.53 6.94 -13.61
N PHE A 28 2.06 8.15 -13.87
CA PHE A 28 3.49 8.34 -14.02
C PHE A 28 4.27 7.94 -12.77
N LEU A 29 3.84 8.39 -11.59
CA LEU A 29 4.49 8.02 -10.33
C LEU A 29 4.45 6.50 -10.07
N ASN A 30 3.29 5.87 -10.27
CA ASN A 30 3.17 4.43 -10.07
C ASN A 30 4.00 3.60 -11.05
N LEU A 31 4.16 4.07 -12.29
CA LEU A 31 5.09 3.44 -13.25
C LEU A 31 6.56 3.62 -12.86
N LEU A 32 6.93 4.74 -12.24
CA LEU A 32 8.25 4.90 -11.63
C LEU A 32 8.47 3.91 -10.48
N ILE A 33 7.47 3.73 -9.62
CA ILE A 33 7.49 2.74 -8.53
C ILE A 33 7.67 1.33 -9.11
N CYS A 34 6.89 0.96 -10.13
CA CYS A 34 7.02 -0.33 -10.81
C CYS A 34 8.44 -0.55 -11.38
N THR A 35 9.00 0.46 -12.03
CA THR A 35 10.35 0.40 -12.62
C THR A 35 11.43 0.22 -11.53
N MET A 36 11.29 0.94 -10.42
CA MET A 36 12.16 0.81 -9.26
C MET A 36 12.06 -0.59 -8.65
N ILE A 37 10.87 -1.13 -8.42
CA ILE A 37 10.66 -2.48 -7.88
C ILE A 37 11.28 -3.53 -8.83
N ALA A 38 11.05 -3.41 -10.14
CA ALA A 38 11.64 -4.30 -11.14
C ALA A 38 13.18 -4.29 -11.07
N THR A 39 13.79 -3.14 -10.79
CA THR A 39 15.24 -3.02 -10.60
C THR A 39 15.71 -3.78 -9.35
N PHE A 40 14.98 -3.70 -8.23
CA PHE A 40 15.30 -4.48 -7.04
C PHE A 40 15.04 -5.98 -7.22
N LEU A 41 14.02 -6.35 -7.99
CA LEU A 41 13.68 -7.74 -8.30
C LEU A 41 14.83 -8.45 -9.02
N GLN A 42 15.52 -7.76 -9.94
CA GLN A 42 16.71 -8.28 -10.61
C GLN A 42 17.90 -8.46 -9.66
N LYS A 43 17.98 -7.67 -8.58
CA LYS A 43 19.05 -7.73 -7.58
C LYS A 43 18.78 -8.76 -6.47
N ALA A 44 17.52 -9.14 -6.25
CA ALA A 44 17.12 -10.06 -5.19
C ALA A 44 17.71 -11.45 -5.43
N LYS A 45 18.37 -12.00 -4.41
CA LYS A 45 19.02 -13.33 -4.49
C LYS A 45 18.13 -14.44 -3.95
N SER A 46 17.43 -14.20 -2.83
CA SER A 46 16.54 -15.19 -2.23
C SER A 46 15.23 -15.32 -3.02
N VAL A 47 14.65 -16.53 -3.00
CA VAL A 47 13.35 -16.79 -3.63
C VAL A 47 12.25 -16.03 -2.90
N GLN A 48 12.38 -15.92 -1.59
CA GLN A 48 11.46 -15.23 -0.69
C GLN A 48 11.35 -13.75 -1.04
N SER A 49 12.49 -13.06 -1.20
CA SER A 49 12.53 -11.65 -1.59
C SER A 49 12.02 -11.44 -3.01
N LYS A 50 12.27 -12.38 -3.93
CA LYS A 50 11.65 -12.34 -5.27
C LYS A 50 10.14 -12.47 -5.20
N ILE A 51 9.59 -13.39 -4.40
CA ILE A 51 8.14 -13.53 -4.20
C ILE A 51 7.55 -12.22 -3.66
N LEU A 52 8.16 -11.65 -2.62
CA LEU A 52 7.74 -10.36 -2.08
C LEU A 52 7.73 -9.28 -3.16
N LEU A 53 8.86 -9.06 -3.85
CA LEU A 53 8.96 -8.00 -4.86
C LEU A 53 8.02 -8.22 -6.05
N ILE A 54 7.75 -9.46 -6.46
CA ILE A 54 6.74 -9.78 -7.47
C ILE A 54 5.34 -9.41 -6.97
N THR A 55 4.99 -9.76 -5.73
CA THR A 55 3.67 -9.39 -5.19
C THR A 55 3.48 -7.88 -5.09
N ILE A 56 4.50 -7.13 -4.67
CA ILE A 56 4.47 -5.66 -4.67
C ILE A 56 4.35 -5.14 -6.11
N LEU A 57 5.14 -5.67 -7.06
CA LEU A 57 5.08 -5.22 -8.44
C LEU A 57 3.68 -5.45 -9.07
N ILE A 58 3.04 -6.58 -8.80
CA ILE A 58 1.68 -6.85 -9.29
C ILE A 58 0.67 -5.88 -8.67
N PHE A 59 0.79 -5.61 -7.37
CA PHE A 59 -0.04 -4.60 -6.69
C PHE A 59 0.11 -3.22 -7.34
N GLU A 60 1.33 -2.76 -7.54
CA GLU A 60 1.62 -1.43 -8.11
C GLU A 60 1.25 -1.33 -9.59
N LEU A 61 1.41 -2.41 -10.36
CA LEU A 61 0.93 -2.45 -11.76
C LEU A 61 -0.59 -2.36 -11.83
N PHE A 62 -1.30 -3.03 -10.92
CA PHE A 62 -2.75 -2.91 -10.83
C PHE A 62 -3.17 -1.50 -10.38
N HIS A 63 -2.46 -0.92 -9.41
CA HIS A 63 -2.71 0.44 -8.93
C HIS A 63 -2.51 1.48 -10.05
N ALA A 64 -1.39 1.39 -10.78
CA ALA A 64 -1.14 2.19 -12.00
C ALA A 64 -2.24 2.01 -13.06
N TYR A 65 -2.67 0.77 -13.30
CA TYR A 65 -3.74 0.47 -14.24
C TYR A 65 -5.06 1.13 -13.82
N SER A 66 -5.37 1.14 -12.53
CA SER A 66 -6.58 1.75 -11.98
C SER A 66 -6.60 3.29 -12.14
N HIS A 67 -5.44 3.94 -12.09
CA HIS A 67 -5.30 5.36 -12.42
C HIS A 67 -5.31 5.63 -13.93
N TYR A 68 -4.91 4.65 -14.74
CA TYR A 68 -4.93 4.76 -16.20
C TYR A 68 -6.35 4.68 -16.76
N LYS A 69 -7.14 3.72 -16.28
CA LYS A 69 -8.50 3.45 -16.74
C LYS A 69 -9.46 3.28 -15.57
N HIS A 70 -10.70 3.74 -15.76
CA HIS A 70 -11.77 3.51 -14.79
C HIS A 70 -12.01 2.01 -14.58
N VAL A 71 -11.73 1.54 -13.37
CA VAL A 71 -12.19 0.25 -12.85
C VAL A 71 -13.36 0.55 -11.93
N SER A 72 -14.41 -0.27 -11.98
CA SER A 72 -15.56 -0.08 -11.09
C SER A 72 -15.12 -0.22 -9.63
N GLY A 73 -15.65 0.63 -8.75
CA GLY A 73 -15.15 0.74 -7.37
C GLY A 73 -15.18 -0.58 -6.60
N SER A 74 -16.21 -1.41 -6.75
CA SER A 74 -16.29 -2.70 -6.06
C SER A 74 -15.23 -3.70 -6.55
N ILE A 75 -15.02 -3.80 -7.86
CA ILE A 75 -14.01 -4.69 -8.44
C ILE A 75 -12.61 -4.22 -8.02
N GLN A 76 -12.36 -2.91 -8.11
CA GLN A 76 -11.09 -2.33 -7.74
C GLN A 76 -10.74 -2.56 -6.27
N ILE A 77 -11.68 -2.28 -5.36
CA ILE A 77 -11.50 -2.53 -3.93
C ILE A 77 -11.16 -4.00 -3.70
N ASN A 78 -11.94 -4.92 -4.25
CA ASN A 78 -11.71 -6.36 -4.04
C ASN A 78 -10.34 -6.83 -4.55
N ILE A 79 -9.91 -6.38 -5.74
CA ILE A 79 -8.60 -6.75 -6.29
C ILE A 79 -7.47 -6.14 -5.46
N THR A 80 -7.56 -4.85 -5.15
CA THR A 80 -6.54 -4.16 -4.32
C THR A 80 -6.38 -4.85 -2.97
N HIS A 81 -7.51 -5.24 -2.36
CA HIS A 81 -7.55 -5.90 -1.08
C HIS A 81 -6.95 -7.30 -1.10
N LEU A 82 -7.28 -8.09 -2.13
CA LEU A 82 -6.71 -9.42 -2.34
C LEU A 82 -5.19 -9.34 -2.55
N LEU A 83 -4.72 -8.38 -3.36
CA LEU A 83 -3.30 -8.17 -3.60
C LEU A 83 -2.57 -7.72 -2.32
N ALA A 84 -3.20 -6.88 -1.50
CA ALA A 84 -2.65 -6.48 -0.20
C ALA A 84 -2.51 -7.67 0.78
N TYR A 85 -3.44 -8.63 0.78
CA TYR A 85 -3.28 -9.87 1.54
C TYR A 85 -2.11 -10.71 1.01
N PHE A 86 -1.97 -10.85 -0.30
CA PHE A 86 -0.83 -11.57 -0.88
C PHE A 86 0.51 -10.93 -0.52
N MET A 87 0.60 -9.60 -0.52
CA MET A 87 1.78 -8.88 -0.04
C MET A 87 2.07 -9.17 1.44
N ASN A 88 1.07 -9.07 2.32
CA ASN A 88 1.25 -9.39 3.75
C ASN A 88 1.67 -10.84 3.98
N PHE A 89 1.12 -11.78 3.22
CA PHE A 89 1.54 -13.17 3.25
C PHE A 89 2.99 -13.35 2.76
N ALA A 90 3.39 -12.65 1.69
CA ALA A 90 4.76 -12.67 1.21
C ALA A 90 5.75 -12.07 2.22
N PHE A 91 5.36 -11.01 2.93
CA PHE A 91 6.14 -10.48 4.06
C PHE A 91 6.30 -11.51 5.18
N LEU A 92 5.19 -12.12 5.62
CA LEU A 92 5.24 -13.18 6.63
C LEU A 92 6.18 -14.32 6.21
N PHE A 93 6.07 -14.77 4.96
CA PHE A 93 6.92 -15.82 4.41
C PHE A 93 8.40 -15.43 4.40
N LEU A 94 8.72 -14.21 3.97
CA LEU A 94 10.09 -13.68 3.98
C LEU A 94 10.64 -13.57 5.41
N PHE A 95 9.87 -13.03 6.34
CA PHE A 95 10.30 -12.84 7.73
C PHE A 95 10.51 -14.18 8.43
N TYR A 96 9.59 -15.11 8.27
CA TYR A 96 9.76 -16.47 8.78
C TYR A 96 11.03 -17.13 8.25
N LYS A 97 11.27 -17.08 6.93
CA LYS A 97 12.44 -17.75 6.33
C LYS A 97 13.77 -17.07 6.62
N SER A 98 13.79 -15.75 6.70
CA SER A 98 15.01 -14.98 7.02
C SER A 98 15.43 -15.10 8.49
N THR A 99 14.46 -15.21 9.40
CA THR A 99 14.72 -15.31 10.85
C THR A 99 14.72 -16.74 11.38
N ASN A 100 14.23 -17.68 10.57
CA ASN A 100 13.92 -19.07 10.95
C ASN A 100 13.00 -19.17 12.18
N HIS A 101 12.16 -18.16 12.42
CA HIS A 101 11.26 -18.09 13.56
C HIS A 101 9.80 -18.08 13.10
N PHE A 102 9.07 -19.17 13.35
CA PHE A 102 7.65 -19.24 13.02
C PHE A 102 6.82 -18.48 14.07
N PRO A 103 5.74 -17.77 13.70
CA PRO A 103 4.96 -17.06 14.69
C PRO A 103 4.26 -18.01 15.68
N ASN A 104 4.22 -17.62 16.94
CA ASN A 104 3.50 -18.39 17.97
C ASN A 104 1.97 -18.28 17.80
N ASP A 105 1.25 -19.20 18.42
CA ASP A 105 -0.21 -19.31 18.30
C ASP A 105 -0.94 -18.03 18.73
N CYS A 106 -0.45 -17.34 19.78
CA CYS A 106 -1.04 -16.09 20.24
C CYS A 106 -0.96 -15.00 19.16
N PHE A 107 0.18 -14.89 18.48
CA PHE A 107 0.35 -13.94 17.38
C PHE A 107 -0.45 -14.36 16.14
N LEU A 108 -0.57 -15.66 15.84
CA LEU A 108 -1.43 -16.13 14.76
C LEU A 108 -2.91 -15.82 15.01
N LEU A 109 -3.39 -15.99 16.24
CA LEU A 109 -4.74 -15.59 16.65
C LEU A 109 -4.94 -14.08 16.53
N TRP A 110 -3.92 -13.28 16.87
CA TRP A 110 -3.95 -11.83 16.67
C TRP A 110 -4.04 -11.45 15.18
N LEU A 111 -3.23 -12.07 14.32
CA LEU A 111 -3.31 -11.86 12.87
C LEU A 111 -4.69 -12.25 12.32
N LEU A 112 -5.23 -13.38 12.76
CA LEU A 112 -6.56 -13.83 12.35
C LEU A 112 -7.65 -12.83 12.77
N PHE A 113 -7.56 -12.30 13.99
CA PHE A 113 -8.45 -11.22 14.45
C PHE A 113 -8.35 -9.98 13.55
N LEU A 114 -7.13 -9.54 13.21
CA LEU A 114 -6.94 -8.39 12.32
C LEU A 114 -7.51 -8.62 10.92
N VAL A 115 -7.37 -9.84 10.37
CA VAL A 115 -7.99 -10.21 9.08
C VAL A 115 -9.51 -10.15 9.17
N PHE A 116 -10.13 -10.66 10.24
CA PHE A 116 -11.58 -10.55 10.40
C PHE A 116 -12.06 -9.12 10.59
N LEU A 117 -11.33 -8.32 11.37
CA LEU A 117 -11.60 -6.90 11.53
C LEU A 117 -11.54 -6.18 10.17
N ASP A 118 -10.51 -6.46 9.40
CA ASP A 118 -10.28 -5.88 8.08
C ASP A 118 -11.39 -6.26 7.08
N LEU A 119 -11.79 -7.54 7.01
CA LEU A 119 -12.95 -7.99 6.23
C LEU A 119 -14.22 -7.25 6.65
N TYR A 120 -14.47 -7.13 7.96
CA TYR A 120 -15.62 -6.37 8.46
C TYR A 120 -15.57 -4.90 8.01
N LEU A 121 -14.40 -4.26 8.05
CA LEU A 121 -14.23 -2.87 7.62
C LEU A 121 -14.47 -2.69 6.12
N VAL A 122 -13.97 -3.60 5.27
CA VAL A 122 -14.19 -3.54 3.82
C VAL A 122 -15.67 -3.56 3.45
N TYR A 123 -16.48 -4.40 4.11
CA TYR A 123 -17.90 -4.52 3.78
C TYR A 123 -18.79 -3.42 4.36
N ASN A 124 -18.34 -2.73 5.42
CA ASN A 124 -19.19 -1.80 6.17
C ASN A 124 -18.73 -0.34 6.13
N TYR A 125 -17.49 -0.06 5.73
CA TYR A 125 -16.90 1.28 5.84
C TYR A 125 -16.18 1.72 4.56
N SER A 126 -15.84 3.01 4.51
CA SER A 126 -15.11 3.59 3.38
C SER A 126 -13.65 3.11 3.30
N PHE A 127 -13.03 3.28 2.14
CA PHE A 127 -11.64 2.97 1.84
C PHE A 127 -10.60 3.17 2.96
N ILE A 128 -10.61 4.34 3.61
CA ILE A 128 -9.62 4.69 4.62
C ILE A 128 -9.54 3.66 5.76
N TYR A 129 -10.68 3.07 6.14
CA TYR A 129 -10.70 2.12 7.25
C TYR A 129 -9.98 0.82 6.91
N TYR A 130 -10.10 0.34 5.67
CA TYR A 130 -9.38 -0.87 5.27
C TYR A 130 -7.90 -0.60 4.98
N LEU A 131 -7.54 0.60 4.50
CA LEU A 131 -6.13 1.01 4.42
C LEU A 131 -5.45 0.92 5.79
N ILE A 132 -6.15 1.38 6.83
CA ILE A 132 -5.67 1.30 8.21
C ILE A 132 -5.54 -0.16 8.66
N SER A 133 -6.54 -1.01 8.45
CA SER A 133 -6.46 -2.40 8.91
C SER A 133 -5.42 -3.24 8.16
N MET A 134 -5.27 -3.07 6.85
CA MET A 134 -4.16 -3.67 6.10
C MET A 134 -2.78 -3.19 6.59
N SER A 135 -2.67 -1.90 6.92
CA SER A 135 -1.46 -1.35 7.52
C SER A 135 -1.19 -1.93 8.91
N LEU A 136 -2.23 -2.17 9.72
CA LEU A 136 -2.09 -2.80 11.03
C LEU A 136 -1.61 -4.25 10.95
N ILE A 137 -2.06 -5.01 9.95
CA ILE A 137 -1.52 -6.36 9.68
C ILE A 137 -0.03 -6.27 9.39
N TYR A 138 0.37 -5.39 8.47
CA TYR A 138 1.78 -5.24 8.10
C TYR A 138 2.65 -4.76 9.28
N ILE A 139 2.21 -3.73 10.00
CA ILE A 139 2.90 -3.23 11.19
C ILE A 139 3.02 -4.31 12.26
N SER A 140 1.98 -5.13 12.45
CA SER A 140 2.03 -6.27 13.39
C SER A 140 3.13 -7.25 13.03
N LEU A 141 3.30 -7.57 11.73
CA LEU A 141 4.40 -8.41 11.26
C LEU A 141 5.77 -7.78 11.56
N LEU A 142 5.95 -6.49 11.26
CA LEU A 142 7.19 -5.77 11.55
C LEU A 142 7.52 -5.79 13.05
N CYS A 143 6.54 -5.51 13.91
CA CYS A 143 6.71 -5.49 15.36
C CYS A 143 7.03 -6.89 15.92
N TYR A 144 6.35 -7.94 15.45
CA TYR A 144 6.59 -9.31 15.91
C TYR A 144 8.02 -9.76 15.58
N TYR A 145 8.47 -9.48 14.36
CA TYR A 145 9.80 -9.90 13.92
C TYR A 145 10.92 -8.92 14.32
N TYR A 146 10.59 -7.78 14.93
CA TYR A 146 11.53 -6.68 15.22
C TYR A 146 12.79 -7.14 15.97
N SER A 147 12.62 -7.97 17.00
CA SER A 147 13.75 -8.46 17.82
C SER A 147 14.70 -9.39 17.07
N TYR A 148 14.27 -9.99 15.96
CA TYR A 148 15.04 -10.95 15.17
C TYR A 148 15.81 -10.30 14.02
N PHE A 149 15.54 -9.04 13.71
CA PHE A 149 16.22 -8.32 12.63
C PHE A 149 17.55 -7.72 13.06
N SER A 150 18.43 -7.46 12.07
CA SER A 150 19.67 -6.70 12.28
C SER A 150 19.36 -5.24 12.62
N GLU A 151 20.32 -4.55 13.27
CA GLU A 151 20.18 -3.12 13.60
C GLU A 151 19.97 -2.23 12.35
N GLU A 152 20.54 -2.61 11.21
CA GLU A 152 20.30 -1.92 9.93
C GLU A 152 18.80 -1.96 9.55
N ILE A 153 18.17 -3.14 9.63
CA ILE A 153 16.76 -3.31 9.30
C ILE A 153 15.86 -2.66 10.35
N LYS A 154 16.18 -2.79 11.63
CA LYS A 154 15.43 -2.13 12.73
C LYS A 154 15.34 -0.62 12.52
N ASN A 155 16.45 0.02 12.17
CA ASN A 155 16.45 1.45 11.86
C ASN A 155 15.52 1.80 10.69
N LYS A 156 15.49 0.96 9.64
CA LYS A 156 14.58 1.13 8.49
C LYS A 156 13.12 0.92 8.85
N ILE A 157 12.80 0.02 9.79
CA ILE A 157 11.42 -0.24 10.25
C ILE A 157 10.78 1.02 10.82
N TYR A 158 11.51 1.83 11.60
CA TYR A 158 10.97 3.11 12.10
C TYR A 158 10.57 4.05 10.97
N TYR A 159 11.40 4.16 9.92
CA TYR A 159 11.07 4.97 8.75
C TYR A 159 9.87 4.39 7.99
N ILE A 160 9.78 3.06 7.85
CA ILE A 160 8.63 2.40 7.21
C ILE A 160 7.34 2.73 7.97
N ILE A 161 7.32 2.54 9.29
CA ILE A 161 6.14 2.84 10.13
C ILE A 161 5.77 4.32 10.06
N PHE A 162 6.75 5.22 10.14
CA PHE A 162 6.53 6.65 9.99
C PHE A 162 5.88 7.00 8.64
N MET A 163 6.41 6.44 7.54
CA MET A 163 5.88 6.67 6.20
C MET A 163 4.46 6.12 6.02
N ILE A 164 4.15 4.95 6.60
CA ILE A 164 2.78 4.40 6.61
C ILE A 164 1.82 5.36 7.31
N ILE A 165 2.19 5.84 8.51
CA ILE A 165 1.36 6.79 9.27
C ILE A 165 1.18 8.09 8.47
N LEU A 166 2.25 8.60 7.87
CA LEU A 166 2.19 9.81 7.04
C LEU A 166 1.23 9.64 5.85
N ILE A 167 1.30 8.52 5.13
CA ILE A 167 0.41 8.22 4.01
C ILE A 167 -1.06 8.14 4.48
N ILE A 168 -1.33 7.46 5.60
CA ILE A 168 -2.68 7.40 6.18
C ILE A 168 -3.20 8.81 6.51
N LEU A 169 -2.37 9.66 7.12
CA LEU A 169 -2.73 11.05 7.42
C LEU A 169 -2.99 11.87 6.16
N LEU A 170 -2.21 11.66 5.10
CA LEU A 170 -2.42 12.32 3.81
C LEU A 170 -3.75 11.88 3.16
N PHE A 171 -4.09 10.59 3.20
CA PHE A 171 -5.40 10.10 2.75
C PHE A 171 -6.57 10.66 3.57
N ILE A 172 -6.42 10.76 4.90
CA ILE A 172 -7.44 11.39 5.76
C ILE A 172 -7.60 12.86 5.40
N ASN A 173 -6.49 13.57 5.19
CA ASN A 173 -6.50 14.96 4.75
C ASN A 173 -7.18 15.10 3.38
N GLU A 174 -6.85 14.23 2.43
CA GLU A 174 -7.45 14.20 1.10
C GLU A 174 -8.97 14.07 1.20
N LYS A 175 -9.46 13.03 1.89
CA LYS A 175 -10.89 12.79 2.07
C LYS A 175 -11.63 13.97 2.71
N LYS A 176 -11.00 14.67 3.66
CA LYS A 176 -11.64 15.79 4.37
C LYS A 176 -11.58 17.12 3.62
N ASN A 177 -10.48 17.38 2.92
CA ASN A 177 -10.16 18.71 2.39
C ASN A 177 -10.17 18.80 0.87
N CYS A 178 -10.45 17.70 0.15
CA CYS A 178 -10.33 17.66 -1.30
C CYS A 178 -11.05 18.79 -2.03
N LYS A 179 -12.34 18.95 -1.72
CA LYS A 179 -13.20 19.96 -2.33
C LYS A 179 -12.62 21.37 -2.14
N LYS A 180 -12.23 21.72 -0.91
CA LYS A 180 -11.64 23.02 -0.58
C LYS A 180 -10.31 23.24 -1.32
N ASN A 181 -9.48 22.20 -1.43
CA ASN A 181 -8.20 22.28 -2.12
C ASN A 181 -8.38 22.48 -3.63
N LEU A 182 -9.31 21.76 -4.26
CA LEU A 182 -9.63 21.89 -5.68
C LEU A 182 -10.41 23.18 -6.01
N GLU A 183 -11.11 23.78 -5.05
CA GLU A 183 -11.68 25.12 -5.20
C GLU A 183 -10.60 26.20 -5.21
N LYS A 184 -9.57 26.07 -4.36
CA LYS A 184 -8.49 27.05 -4.23
C LYS A 184 -7.40 26.90 -5.30
N TYR A 185 -7.08 25.66 -5.67
CA TYR A 185 -6.04 25.28 -6.63
C TYR A 185 -6.61 24.23 -7.60
N PRO A 186 -7.41 24.64 -8.59
CA PRO A 186 -8.19 23.72 -9.42
C PRO A 186 -7.38 22.78 -10.30
N ASP A 187 -6.15 23.16 -10.64
CA ASP A 187 -5.31 22.43 -11.59
C ASP A 187 -4.17 21.65 -10.91
N PHE A 188 -4.05 21.75 -9.58
CA PHE A 188 -3.02 21.04 -8.84
C PHE A 188 -3.48 19.61 -8.50
N PRO A 189 -2.72 18.56 -8.89
CA PRO A 189 -3.10 17.18 -8.65
C PRO A 189 -2.65 16.73 -7.25
N PHE A 190 -3.42 17.09 -6.21
CA PHE A 190 -3.04 16.84 -4.82
C PHE A 190 -2.81 15.35 -4.49
N HIS A 191 -3.47 14.44 -5.20
CA HIS A 191 -3.29 12.99 -4.99
C HIS A 191 -1.84 12.54 -5.22
N VAL A 192 -1.12 13.21 -6.12
CA VAL A 192 0.29 12.97 -6.45
C VAL A 192 1.19 13.11 -5.23
N VAL A 193 0.80 13.90 -4.21
CA VAL A 193 1.54 14.02 -2.96
C VAL A 193 1.53 12.69 -2.19
N ILE A 194 0.40 11.97 -2.18
CA ILE A 194 0.29 10.65 -1.56
C ILE A 194 1.16 9.65 -2.34
N GLU A 195 1.00 9.62 -3.67
CA GLU A 195 1.75 8.73 -4.57
C GLU A 195 3.27 8.93 -4.47
N PHE A 196 3.72 10.18 -4.32
CA PHE A 196 5.14 10.48 -4.13
C PHE A 196 5.68 9.94 -2.79
N ASN A 197 4.89 10.03 -1.72
CA ASN A 197 5.24 9.40 -0.45
C ASN A 197 5.19 7.87 -0.53
N GLY A 198 4.27 7.32 -1.33
CA GLY A 198 4.23 5.90 -1.70
C GLY A 198 5.53 5.46 -2.36
N LEU A 199 6.07 6.24 -3.30
CA LEU A 199 7.35 5.96 -3.94
C LEU A 199 8.50 5.88 -2.93
N ILE A 200 8.57 6.81 -1.98
CA ILE A 200 9.58 6.79 -0.91
C ILE A 200 9.40 5.56 -0.02
N LEU A 201 8.17 5.23 0.38
CA LEU A 201 7.87 4.05 1.19
C LEU A 201 8.30 2.77 0.48
N PHE A 202 7.89 2.58 -0.77
CA PHE A 202 8.25 1.38 -1.54
C PHE A 202 9.74 1.30 -1.82
N TYR A 203 10.43 2.43 -2.00
CA TYR A 203 11.88 2.44 -2.10
C TYR A 203 12.52 1.88 -0.82
N ILE A 204 12.11 2.38 0.35
CA ILE A 204 12.64 1.91 1.64
C ILE A 204 12.33 0.43 1.86
N ILE A 205 11.11 -0.01 1.56
CA ILE A 205 10.71 -1.43 1.64
C ILE A 205 11.60 -2.28 0.73
N CYS A 206 11.73 -1.90 -0.54
CA CYS A 206 12.53 -2.67 -1.49
C CYS A 206 13.99 -2.72 -1.08
N ASP A 207 14.61 -1.58 -0.75
CA ASP A 207 16.01 -1.47 -0.30
C ASP A 207 16.29 -2.29 0.97
N THR A 208 15.33 -2.33 1.90
CA THR A 208 15.47 -3.07 3.16
C THR A 208 15.38 -4.57 2.93
N PHE A 209 14.40 -5.02 2.14
CA PHE A 209 14.03 -6.44 2.11
C PHE A 209 14.59 -7.21 0.92
N TYR A 210 15.08 -6.58 -0.16
CA TYR A 210 15.62 -7.32 -1.30
C TYR A 210 16.87 -8.19 -0.97
N LYS A 211 17.57 -7.85 0.12
CA LYS A 211 18.79 -8.52 0.58
C LYS A 211 18.53 -9.73 1.49
N LEU A 212 17.34 -9.80 2.10
CA LEU A 212 16.92 -10.95 2.91
C LEU A 212 16.69 -12.18 2.03
#